data_AF-A0A822B7L6-F1
#
_entry.id   AF-A0A822B7L6-F1
#
_cell.length_a   1.000
_cell.length_b   1.000
_cell.length_c   1.000
_cell.angle_alpha   90.00
_cell.angle_beta   90.00
_cell.angle_gamma   90.00
#
_symmetry.space_group_name_H-M   'P 1'
#
loop_
_entity.id
_entity.type
_entity.pdbx_description
1 polymer ?
#
loop_
_entity_poly.entity_id
_entity_poly.type
_entity_poly.pdbx_seq_one_letter_code
_entity_poly.pdbx_strand_id
1 'polypeptide(L)'
;MSQQPRRRLPENYMVIWVDGNMDMTNKDCHNTLAQLRGVVNQVIPCTTAEECVQQLNENPEEISFVISSGALGQHLVPSIHGMAKLNAIFIFCRKKEKHQVWAQNWPKIKGVHTTIKHICEKLAIAIKQCNQDHIS
;
A
#
# COMPACT_ATOMS: atom_id res chain seq x y z
N MET A 1 27.73 -0.05 -28.58
CA MET A 1 27.24 -0.54 -27.27
C MET A 1 26.22 0.47 -26.76
N SER A 2 24.94 0.22 -27.02
CA SER A 2 23.84 1.09 -26.63
C SER A 2 23.61 0.96 -25.12
N GLN A 3 23.85 2.05 -24.38
CA GLN A 3 23.38 2.16 -23.01
C GLN A 3 21.86 2.23 -23.07
N GLN A 4 21.17 1.22 -22.54
CA GLN A 4 19.73 1.31 -22.30
C GLN A 4 19.48 2.43 -21.28
N PRO A 5 18.52 3.33 -21.50
CA PRO A 5 18.14 4.29 -20.48
C PRO A 5 17.62 3.50 -19.29
N ARG A 6 18.22 3.71 -18.09
CA ARG A 6 17.61 3.30 -16.83
C ARG A 6 16.17 3.82 -16.86
N ARG A 7 15.20 2.93 -17.05
CA ARG A 7 13.79 3.26 -16.91
C ARG A 7 13.63 3.84 -15.51
N ARG A 8 13.52 5.16 -15.42
CA ARG A 8 13.08 5.80 -14.19
C ARG A 8 11.70 5.21 -13.93
N LEU A 9 11.52 4.55 -12.78
CA LEU A 9 10.18 4.30 -12.26
C LEU A 9 9.48 5.67 -12.29
N PRO A 10 8.25 5.82 -12.80
CA PRO A 10 7.53 7.07 -12.69
C PRO A 10 7.55 7.45 -11.22
N GLU A 11 8.02 8.65 -10.97
CA GLU A 11 8.44 9.16 -9.66
C GLU A 11 7.23 9.42 -8.73
N ASN A 12 6.03 8.90 -9.03
CA ASN A 12 4.73 9.33 -8.48
C ASN A 12 3.91 8.18 -7.84
N TYR A 13 4.57 7.25 -7.14
CA TYR A 13 3.87 6.25 -6.33
C TYR A 13 3.90 6.61 -4.87
N MET A 14 2.72 6.69 -4.25
CA MET A 14 2.60 6.80 -2.80
C MET A 14 2.13 5.47 -2.20
N VAL A 15 2.65 5.16 -1.02
CA VAL A 15 2.09 4.14 -0.14
C VAL A 15 1.50 4.83 1.07
N ILE A 16 0.21 4.64 1.31
CA ILE A 16 -0.43 5.06 2.56
C ILE A 16 -0.47 3.86 3.50
N TRP A 17 0.20 3.96 4.64
CA TRP A 17 0.20 2.92 5.67
C TRP A 17 -0.73 3.31 6.81
N VAL A 18 -1.83 2.60 6.96
CA VAL A 18 -2.93 2.91 7.88
C VAL A 18 -2.96 1.91 9.04
N ASP A 19 -2.60 2.37 10.23
CA ASP A 19 -2.68 1.57 11.46
C ASP A 19 -3.05 2.44 12.67
N GLY A 20 -4.18 2.12 13.30
CA GLY A 20 -4.66 2.85 14.48
C GLY A 20 -3.83 2.66 15.75
N ASN A 21 -2.88 1.71 15.75
CA ASN A 21 -1.93 1.53 16.84
C ASN A 21 -0.50 1.94 16.44
N MET A 22 -0.36 2.75 15.38
CA MET A 22 0.95 3.20 14.94
C MET A 22 1.61 4.06 16.02
N ASP A 23 2.72 3.57 16.55
CA ASP A 23 3.59 4.30 17.45
C ASP A 23 4.92 4.52 16.74
N MET A 24 5.16 5.76 16.31
CA MET A 24 6.37 6.13 15.57
C MET A 24 7.64 6.06 16.43
N THR A 25 7.54 5.89 17.76
CA THR A 25 8.70 5.64 18.61
C THR A 25 9.06 4.14 18.67
N ASN A 26 8.15 3.26 18.23
CA ASN A 26 8.31 1.82 18.25
C ASN A 26 9.29 1.33 17.17
N LYS A 27 10.22 0.44 17.57
CA LYS A 27 11.21 -0.16 16.67
C LYS A 27 10.59 -0.94 15.50
N ASP A 28 9.47 -1.60 15.71
CA ASP A 28 8.75 -2.35 14.66
C ASP A 28 8.14 -1.40 13.63
N CYS A 29 7.64 -0.24 14.06
CA CYS A 29 7.15 0.80 13.14
C CYS A 29 8.30 1.38 12.31
N HIS A 30 9.43 1.71 12.95
CA HIS A 30 10.64 2.16 12.25
C HIS A 30 11.14 1.13 11.22
N ASN A 31 11.19 -0.14 11.59
CA ASN A 31 11.62 -1.22 10.71
C ASN A 31 10.66 -1.41 9.52
N THR A 32 9.35 -1.29 9.77
CA THR A 32 8.32 -1.34 8.72
C THR A 32 8.49 -0.21 7.72
N LEU A 33 8.65 1.03 8.21
CA LEU A 33 8.87 2.21 7.37
C LEU A 33 10.17 2.10 6.57
N ALA A 34 11.26 1.64 7.18
CA ALA A 34 12.54 1.45 6.49
C ALA A 34 12.42 0.45 5.33
N GLN A 35 11.70 -0.66 5.53
CA GLN A 35 11.47 -1.66 4.48
C GLN A 35 10.55 -1.13 3.36
N LEU A 36 9.50 -0.37 3.70
CA LEU A 36 8.63 0.26 2.70
C LEU A 36 9.37 1.31 1.87
N ARG A 37 10.19 2.14 2.52
CA ARG A 37 11.04 3.14 1.87
C ARG A 37 12.12 2.53 0.97
N GLY A 38 12.48 1.26 1.20
CA GLY A 38 13.32 0.49 0.28
C GLY A 38 12.62 0.12 -1.04
N VAL A 39 11.29 0.25 -1.13
CA VAL A 39 10.50 -0.08 -2.31
C VAL A 39 9.93 1.16 -2.99
N VAL A 40 9.48 2.16 -2.22
CA VAL A 40 8.84 3.38 -2.73
C VAL A 40 9.38 4.61 -2.01
N ASN A 41 9.45 5.75 -2.69
CA ASN A 41 10.01 6.97 -2.11
C ASN A 41 9.08 7.62 -1.07
N GLN A 42 7.76 7.57 -1.29
CA GLN A 42 6.75 8.24 -0.47
C GLN A 42 5.91 7.24 0.31
N VAL A 43 6.08 7.26 1.64
CA VAL A 43 5.28 6.48 2.59
C VAL A 43 4.59 7.44 3.54
N ILE A 44 3.26 7.49 3.48
CA ILE A 44 2.41 8.37 4.29
C ILE A 44 1.77 7.54 5.40
N PRO A 45 2.17 7.75 6.66
CA PRO A 45 1.50 7.10 7.79
C PRO A 45 0.14 7.76 8.06
N CYS A 46 -0.87 6.94 8.33
CA CYS A 46 -2.18 7.35 8.82
C CYS A 46 -2.58 6.47 10.00
N THR A 47 -3.27 7.07 10.97
CA THR A 47 -3.81 6.35 12.14
C THR A 47 -5.30 6.11 12.02
N THR A 48 -5.99 6.85 11.15
CA THR A 48 -7.43 6.76 10.95
C THR A 48 -7.82 6.48 9.50
N ALA A 49 -9.05 6.03 9.30
CA ALA A 49 -9.58 5.82 7.95
C ALA A 49 -9.82 7.16 7.23
N GLU A 50 -10.23 8.17 7.98
CA GLU A 50 -10.50 9.54 7.53
C GLU A 50 -9.22 10.19 7.01
N GLU A 51 -8.10 10.08 7.74
CA GLU A 51 -6.78 10.53 7.28
C GLU A 51 -6.38 9.85 5.96
N CYS A 52 -6.59 8.54 5.84
CA CYS A 52 -6.28 7.83 4.60
C CYS A 52 -7.12 8.34 3.41
N VAL A 53 -8.42 8.55 3.61
CA VAL A 53 -9.31 9.10 2.57
C VAL A 53 -8.89 10.52 2.19
N GLN A 54 -8.55 11.36 3.17
CA GLN A 54 -8.05 12.71 2.93
C GLN A 54 -6.76 12.68 2.09
N GLN A 55 -5.77 11.87 2.49
CA GLN A 55 -4.49 11.75 1.77
C GLN A 55 -4.67 11.25 0.34
N LEU A 56 -5.58 10.30 0.13
CA LEU A 56 -5.97 9.90 -1.21
C LEU A 56 -6.50 11.14 -1.95
N ASN A 57 -7.52 11.84 -1.45
CA ASN A 57 -8.14 12.97 -2.14
C ASN A 57 -7.20 14.15 -2.45
N GLU A 58 -6.26 14.48 -1.57
CA GLU A 58 -5.31 15.60 -1.74
C GLU A 58 -4.30 15.38 -2.88
N ASN A 59 -4.05 14.11 -3.25
CA ASN A 59 -3.05 13.74 -4.25
C ASN A 59 -3.73 13.00 -5.43
N PRO A 60 -4.58 13.67 -6.23
CA PRO A 60 -5.40 13.02 -7.25
C PRO A 60 -4.59 12.42 -8.41
N GLU A 61 -3.41 12.98 -8.70
CA GLU A 61 -2.54 12.58 -9.82
C GLU A 61 -1.58 11.41 -9.46
N GLU A 62 -1.46 11.07 -8.17
CA GLU A 62 -0.52 10.03 -7.72
C GLU A 62 -1.20 8.66 -7.61
N ILE A 63 -0.57 7.66 -8.24
CA ILE A 63 -1.02 6.27 -8.13
C ILE A 63 -0.71 5.79 -6.71
N SER A 64 -1.75 5.33 -6.04
CA SER A 64 -1.71 5.05 -4.61
C SER A 64 -1.81 3.56 -4.33
N PHE A 65 -1.05 3.12 -3.34
CA PHE A 65 -1.16 1.80 -2.71
C PHE A 65 -1.51 1.99 -1.24
N VAL A 66 -2.40 1.16 -0.70
CA VAL A 66 -2.79 1.23 0.72
C VAL A 66 -2.36 -0.05 1.44
N ILE A 67 -1.71 0.12 2.58
CA ILE A 67 -1.43 -0.98 3.52
C ILE A 67 -2.26 -0.70 4.77
N SER A 68 -3.09 -1.63 5.20
CA SER A 68 -3.93 -1.42 6.40
C SER A 68 -3.89 -2.61 7.36
N SER A 69 -4.08 -2.36 8.65
CA SER A 69 -4.30 -3.44 9.62
C SER A 69 -5.60 -4.20 9.31
N GLY A 70 -5.72 -5.43 9.81
CA GLY A 70 -6.89 -6.28 9.52
C GLY A 70 -8.23 -5.69 9.98
N ALA A 71 -8.27 -5.12 11.18
CA ALA A 71 -9.51 -4.55 11.74
C ALA A 71 -9.85 -3.20 11.10
N LEU A 72 -8.86 -2.31 10.95
CA LEU A 72 -9.07 -1.00 10.35
C LEU A 72 -9.39 -1.12 8.86
N GLY A 73 -8.68 -2.01 8.14
CA GLY A 73 -8.91 -2.30 6.74
C GLY A 73 -10.33 -2.76 6.45
N GLN A 74 -10.94 -3.55 7.34
CA GLN A 74 -12.33 -4.00 7.16
C GLN A 74 -13.33 -2.82 7.12
N HIS A 75 -13.05 -1.73 7.82
CA HIS A 75 -13.87 -0.52 7.84
C HIS A 75 -13.47 0.46 6.74
N LEU A 76 -12.18 0.56 6.42
CA LEU A 76 -11.63 1.49 5.43
C LEU A 76 -11.92 1.08 3.98
N VAL A 77 -11.74 -0.20 3.65
CA VAL A 77 -11.79 -0.70 2.26
C VAL A 77 -13.09 -0.34 1.53
N PRO A 78 -14.29 -0.47 2.12
CA PRO A 78 -15.54 -0.05 1.47
C PRO A 78 -15.54 1.40 0.98
N SER A 79 -14.82 2.30 1.64
CA SER A 79 -14.79 3.72 1.30
C SER A 79 -13.80 4.07 0.19
N ILE A 80 -12.77 3.23 -0.03
CA ILE A 80 -11.66 3.55 -0.95
C ILE A 80 -11.57 2.64 -2.17
N HIS A 81 -12.18 1.45 -2.16
CA HIS A 81 -11.99 0.45 -3.23
C HIS A 81 -12.40 0.97 -4.62
N GLY A 82 -13.37 1.89 -4.70
CA GLY A 82 -13.84 2.48 -5.95
C GLY A 82 -12.92 3.55 -6.54
N MET A 83 -11.93 4.06 -5.80
CA MET A 83 -11.10 5.18 -6.25
C MET A 83 -10.17 4.75 -7.38
N ALA A 84 -10.23 5.42 -8.54
CA ALA A 84 -9.46 5.05 -9.73
C ALA A 84 -7.94 5.00 -9.48
N LYS A 85 -7.40 5.98 -8.75
CA LYS A 85 -5.97 6.06 -8.40
C LYS A 85 -5.48 4.98 -7.43
N LEU A 86 -6.39 4.33 -6.71
CA LEU A 86 -6.03 3.25 -5.80
C LEU A 86 -5.81 1.97 -6.60
N ASN A 87 -4.54 1.58 -6.77
CA ASN A 87 -4.17 0.41 -7.58
C ASN A 87 -4.35 -0.91 -6.80
N ALA A 88 -3.82 -0.97 -5.58
CA ALA A 88 -3.88 -2.16 -4.75
C ALA A 88 -3.90 -1.84 -3.25
N ILE A 89 -4.49 -2.77 -2.51
CA ILE A 89 -4.59 -2.76 -1.04
C ILE A 89 -3.91 -4.02 -0.50
N PHE A 90 -3.11 -3.88 0.54
CA PHE A 90 -2.49 -4.98 1.27
C PHE A 90 -2.95 -4.96 2.71
N ILE A 91 -3.39 -6.10 3.24
CA ILE A 91 -3.76 -6.20 4.65
C ILE A 91 -2.57 -6.74 5.43
N PHE A 92 -2.04 -5.95 6.36
CA PHE A 92 -0.95 -6.36 7.24
C PHE A 92 -1.51 -6.76 8.61
N CYS A 93 -1.59 -8.05 8.90
CA CYS A 93 -2.17 -8.53 10.15
C CYS A 93 -1.62 -9.90 10.54
N ARG A 94 -1.34 -10.09 11.83
CA ARG A 94 -0.91 -11.39 12.39
C ARG A 94 -2.03 -12.44 12.37
N LYS A 95 -3.31 -12.03 12.44
CA LYS A 95 -4.48 -12.92 12.47
C LYS A 95 -5.05 -13.11 11.08
N LYS A 96 -4.28 -13.73 10.19
CA LYS A 96 -4.58 -13.85 8.77
C LYS A 96 -5.96 -14.45 8.51
N GLU A 97 -6.26 -15.57 9.16
CA GLU A 97 -7.47 -16.37 8.97
C GLU A 97 -8.72 -15.54 9.25
N LYS A 98 -8.68 -14.70 10.30
CA LYS A 98 -9.79 -13.82 10.68
C LYS A 98 -10.13 -12.82 9.58
N HIS A 99 -9.13 -12.28 8.89
CA HIS A 99 -9.33 -11.19 7.95
C HIS A 99 -9.35 -11.63 6.48
N GLN A 100 -8.92 -12.86 6.19
CA GLN A 100 -8.87 -13.36 4.82
C GLN A 100 -10.26 -13.52 4.19
N VAL A 101 -11.26 -13.94 4.97
CA VAL A 101 -12.62 -14.18 4.48
C VAL A 101 -13.24 -12.91 3.88
N TRP A 102 -13.22 -11.79 4.60
CA TRP A 102 -13.78 -10.54 4.06
C TRP A 102 -12.86 -9.90 3.02
N ALA A 103 -11.54 -10.06 3.16
CA ALA A 103 -10.58 -9.46 2.24
C ALA A 103 -10.71 -10.01 0.81
N GLN A 104 -11.07 -11.30 0.66
CA GLN A 104 -11.29 -11.93 -0.64
C GLN A 104 -12.46 -11.35 -1.43
N ASN A 105 -13.39 -10.65 -0.78
CA ASN A 105 -14.54 -10.02 -1.44
C ASN A 105 -14.15 -8.74 -2.20
N TRP A 106 -12.92 -8.25 -2.06
CA TRP A 106 -12.47 -6.98 -2.63
C TRP A 106 -11.37 -7.19 -3.68
N PRO A 107 -11.64 -6.95 -4.99
CA PRO A 107 -10.69 -7.24 -6.07
C PRO A 107 -9.34 -6.51 -5.97
N LYS A 108 -9.33 -5.32 -5.34
CA LYS A 108 -8.11 -4.54 -5.14
C LYS A 108 -7.26 -5.03 -3.98
N ILE A 109 -7.77 -5.90 -3.10
CA ILE A 109 -6.96 -6.50 -2.06
C ILE A 109 -6.06 -7.58 -2.66
N LYS A 110 -4.75 -7.42 -2.52
CA LYS A 110 -3.73 -8.34 -3.03
C LYS A 110 -3.25 -9.36 -2.00
N GLY A 111 -3.90 -9.39 -0.84
CA GLY A 111 -3.76 -10.44 0.15
C GLY A 111 -3.76 -9.94 1.59
N VAL A 112 -3.80 -10.91 2.50
CA VAL A 112 -3.55 -10.71 3.93
C VAL A 112 -2.19 -11.32 4.26
N HIS A 113 -1.29 -10.48 4.77
CA HIS A 113 0.11 -10.78 4.99
C HIS A 113 0.46 -10.62 6.47
N THR A 114 1.28 -11.52 6.99
CA THR A 114 1.74 -11.51 8.38
C THR A 114 3.12 -10.89 8.54
N THR A 115 3.82 -10.61 7.44
CA THR A 115 5.15 -10.00 7.42
C THR A 115 5.22 -8.85 6.43
N ILE A 116 5.89 -7.77 6.83
CA ILE A 116 6.12 -6.61 5.97
C ILE A 116 6.98 -6.96 4.76
N LYS A 117 7.95 -7.87 4.91
CA LYS A 117 8.79 -8.37 3.80
C LYS A 117 7.95 -8.89 2.63
N HIS A 118 6.94 -9.72 2.92
CA HIS A 118 6.07 -10.27 1.88
C HIS A 118 5.23 -9.17 1.21
N ILE A 119 4.83 -8.13 1.97
CA ILE A 119 4.15 -6.96 1.39
C ILE A 119 5.10 -6.20 0.47
N CYS A 120 6.34 -5.93 0.88
CA CYS A 120 7.36 -5.25 0.06
C CYS A 120 7.59 -5.97 -1.28
N GLU A 121 7.72 -7.30 -1.27
CA GLU A 121 7.88 -8.11 -2.49
C GLU A 121 6.67 -7.97 -3.43
N LYS A 122 5.45 -8.05 -2.88
CA LYS A 122 4.21 -7.92 -3.66
C LYS A 122 3.98 -6.50 -4.17
N LEU A 123 4.32 -5.50 -3.36
CA LEU A 123 4.26 -4.09 -3.71
C LEU A 123 5.20 -3.77 -4.88
N ALA A 124 6.45 -4.25 -4.84
CA ALA A 124 7.41 -4.08 -5.93
C ALA A 124 6.89 -4.68 -7.24
N ILE A 125 6.25 -5.86 -7.18
CA ILE A 125 5.62 -6.49 -8.34
C ILE A 125 4.44 -5.63 -8.85
N ALA A 126 3.55 -5.18 -7.97
CA ALA A 126 2.39 -4.37 -8.34
C ALA A 126 2.80 -3.05 -9.01
N ILE A 127 3.82 -2.38 -8.46
CA ILE A 127 4.41 -1.18 -9.05
C ILE A 127 4.96 -1.47 -10.45
N LYS A 128 5.69 -2.57 -10.62
CA LYS A 128 6.24 -2.96 -11.94
C LYS A 128 5.13 -3.27 -12.96
N GLN A 129 4.05 -3.92 -12.54
CA GLN A 129 2.91 -4.23 -13.42
C GLN A 129 2.18 -2.94 -13.83
N CYS A 130 1.87 -2.08 -12.86
CA CYS A 130 1.26 -0.78 -13.12
C CYS A 130 2.05 0.03 -14.16
N ASN A 131 3.38 0.02 -14.08
CA ASN A 131 4.24 0.64 -15.09
C ASN A 131 4.07 0.08 -16.50
N GLN A 132 3.90 -1.22 -16.64
CA GLN A 132 3.76 -1.87 -17.94
C GLN A 132 2.39 -1.56 -18.56
N ASP A 133 1.35 -1.47 -17.74
CA ASP A 133 -0.01 -1.14 -18.14
C ASP A 133 -0.14 0.32 -18.61
N HIS A 134 0.67 1.24 -18.08
CA HIS A 134 0.68 2.66 -18.50
C HIS A 134 1.55 2.97 -19.72
N ILE A 135 2.40 2.03 -20.17
CA ILE A 135 3.29 2.19 -21.33
C ILE A 135 2.71 1.54 -22.60
N SER A 136 1.66 0.71 -22.46
CA SER A 136 0.99 0.01 -23.57
C SER A 136 -0.22 0.80 -24.08
#